data_AF-A0A0N4VAS2-F1
#
_entry.id   AF-A0A0N4VAS2-F1
#
_cell.length_a   1.000
_cell.length_b   1.000
_cell.length_c   1.000
_cell.angle_alpha   90.00
_cell.angle_beta   90.00
_cell.angle_gamma   90.00
#
_symmetry.space_group_name_H-M   'P 1'
#
loop_
_entity.id
_entity.type
_entity.pdbx_description
1 polymer ?
#
loop_
_entity_poly.entity_id
_entity_poly.type
_entity_poly.pdbx_seq_one_letter_code
_entity_poly.pdbx_strand_id
1 'polypeptide(L)'
;LGAVNDEQEESGFQKRQKKLKAKIAAVEEENLAPRSWELSGEVTAMDRQTNSMLEKHVDYDHGRRIAPLITLDKTERLEAMIIQRIKDKAFDDVERKDRDQDTARSYRVPLQEKISKKSLAEVYEEQYQQKNNLRAKYICVVLMFWFTVLNSLSNVFGYLQVRPEITIVNNMASLRKEEVGPMASTEEMLVAPEEVKRHEKGEIKGSDERGSTDRARERRKKKVHLDDFQNHRILNRQKRRELAERKVKNGKRRSLKAVNVKSTNFFKELQETAMEEVNLVFI
;
A
#
# COMPACT_ATOMS: atom_id res chain seq x y z
N LEU A 1 -12.87 -58.71 88.19
CA LEU A 1 -11.87 -59.74 87.86
C LEU A 1 -11.21 -59.35 86.55
N GLY A 2 -10.14 -58.57 86.62
CA GLY A 2 -9.36 -58.16 85.45
C GLY A 2 -8.37 -59.27 85.11
N ALA A 3 -8.48 -59.83 83.91
CA ALA A 3 -7.50 -60.78 83.40
C ALA A 3 -6.21 -60.02 83.08
N VAL A 4 -5.14 -60.42 83.77
CA VAL A 4 -3.76 -60.04 83.45
C VAL A 4 -3.43 -60.71 82.13
N ASN A 5 -3.29 -59.92 81.07
CA ASN A 5 -2.75 -60.42 79.81
C ASN A 5 -1.25 -60.65 80.02
N ASP A 6 -0.84 -61.92 80.06
CA ASP A 6 0.56 -62.30 80.06
C ASP A 6 1.16 -61.92 78.69
N GLU A 7 1.83 -60.77 78.62
CA GLU A 7 2.65 -60.37 77.49
C GLU A 7 3.89 -61.28 77.41
N GLN A 8 3.74 -62.43 76.78
CA GLN A 8 4.89 -63.27 76.40
C GLN A 8 5.80 -62.46 75.48
N GLU A 9 7.07 -62.30 75.87
CA GLU A 9 8.08 -61.59 75.06
C GLU A 9 8.31 -62.35 73.75
N GLU A 10 7.61 -61.96 72.68
CA GLU A 10 7.74 -62.58 71.37
C GLU A 10 9.19 -62.44 70.84
N SER A 11 9.73 -63.53 70.29
CA SER A 11 11.04 -63.55 69.60
C SER A 11 11.07 -62.54 68.43
N GLY A 12 12.24 -61.97 68.14
CA GLY A 12 12.39 -60.95 67.08
C GLY A 12 11.91 -61.42 65.70
N PHE A 13 12.07 -62.71 65.38
CA PHE A 13 11.52 -63.32 64.17
C PHE A 13 9.98 -63.36 64.17
N GLN A 14 9.37 -63.70 65.30
CA GLN A 14 7.93 -63.83 65.46
C GLN A 14 7.23 -62.46 65.37
N LYS A 15 7.82 -61.43 65.97
CA LYS A 15 7.39 -60.03 65.79
C LYS A 15 7.45 -59.60 64.32
N ARG A 16 8.51 -59.97 63.59
CA ARG A 16 8.65 -59.68 62.16
C ARG A 16 7.64 -60.44 61.30
N GLN A 17 7.40 -61.72 61.61
CA GLN A 17 6.41 -62.55 60.90
C GLN A 17 4.99 -62.05 61.14
N LYS A 18 4.66 -61.63 62.36
CA LYS A 18 3.36 -61.02 62.70
C LYS A 18 3.14 -59.71 61.94
N LYS A 19 4.14 -58.82 61.89
CA LYS A 19 4.10 -57.60 61.06
C LYS A 19 3.95 -57.91 59.57
N LEU A 20 4.65 -58.92 59.07
CA LEU A 20 4.56 -59.35 57.68
C LEU A 20 3.16 -59.87 57.36
N LYS A 21 2.61 -60.76 58.18
CA LYS A 21 1.25 -61.29 58.03
C LYS A 21 0.19 -60.18 58.10
N ALA A 22 0.34 -59.23 59.01
CA ALA A 22 -0.55 -58.06 59.09
C ALA A 22 -0.48 -57.21 57.80
N LYS A 23 0.72 -56.99 57.25
CA LYS A 23 0.88 -56.29 55.97
C LYS A 23 0.28 -57.05 54.80
N ILE A 24 0.44 -58.38 54.76
CA ILE A 24 -0.15 -59.24 53.73
C ILE A 24 -1.68 -59.13 53.79
N ALA A 25 -2.27 -59.27 54.97
CA ALA A 25 -3.72 -59.16 55.15
C ALA A 25 -4.26 -57.78 54.72
N ALA A 26 -3.56 -56.69 55.06
CA ALA A 26 -3.94 -55.34 54.63
C ALA A 26 -3.92 -55.17 53.10
N VAL A 27 -2.89 -55.72 52.45
CA VAL A 27 -2.78 -55.68 50.97
C VAL A 27 -3.81 -56.59 50.30
N GLU A 28 -4.12 -57.75 50.88
CA GLU A 28 -5.18 -58.63 50.40
C GLU A 28 -6.57 -57.95 50.48
N GLU A 29 -6.85 -57.26 51.57
CA GLU A 29 -8.09 -56.49 51.74
C GLU A 29 -8.19 -55.34 50.74
N GLU A 30 -7.10 -54.57 50.56
CA GLU A 30 -7.04 -53.49 49.56
C GLU A 30 -7.27 -54.00 48.14
N ASN A 31 -6.74 -55.18 47.80
CA ASN A 31 -6.94 -55.79 46.48
C ASN A 31 -8.36 -56.34 46.26
N LEU A 32 -9.06 -56.72 47.33
CA LEU A 32 -10.46 -57.17 47.26
C LEU A 32 -11.44 -56.01 47.17
N ALA A 33 -11.07 -54.82 47.66
CA ALA A 33 -11.88 -53.61 47.61
C ALA A 33 -12.05 -53.08 46.17
N PRO A 34 -13.14 -52.35 45.87
CA PRO A 34 -13.29 -51.70 44.57
C PRO A 34 -12.19 -50.66 44.35
N ARG A 35 -11.69 -50.57 43.11
CA ARG A 35 -10.66 -49.61 42.72
C ARG A 35 -11.17 -48.18 42.91
N SER A 36 -10.29 -47.29 43.36
CA SER A 36 -10.56 -45.85 43.38
C SER A 36 -10.88 -45.35 41.97
N TRP A 37 -11.73 -44.32 41.86
CA TRP A 37 -12.09 -43.72 40.58
C TRP A 37 -10.85 -43.30 39.75
N GLU A 38 -9.76 -42.86 40.39
CA GLU A 38 -8.49 -42.51 39.73
C GLU A 38 -7.84 -43.64 38.93
N LEU A 39 -8.07 -44.89 39.35
CA LEU A 39 -7.51 -46.10 38.74
C LEU A 39 -8.48 -46.75 37.74
N SER A 40 -9.64 -46.12 37.54
CA SER A 40 -10.67 -46.56 36.61
C SER A 40 -10.64 -45.69 35.36
N GLY A 41 -10.84 -46.30 34.19
CA GLY A 41 -11.05 -45.57 32.94
C GLY A 41 -12.48 -45.04 32.84
N GLU A 42 -12.71 -44.06 31.96
CA GLU A 42 -14.06 -43.59 31.57
C GLU A 42 -14.95 -43.16 32.75
N VAL A 43 -14.36 -42.50 33.74
CA VAL A 43 -15.06 -42.07 34.96
C VAL A 43 -16.01 -40.91 34.66
N THR A 44 -17.27 -41.05 35.06
CA THR A 44 -18.26 -39.97 34.95
C THR A 44 -18.24 -39.04 36.16
N ALA A 45 -18.91 -37.90 36.09
CA ALA A 45 -18.97 -36.96 37.21
C ALA A 45 -19.69 -37.52 38.46
N MET A 46 -20.54 -38.54 38.30
CA MET A 46 -21.32 -39.14 39.41
C MET A 46 -20.52 -40.17 40.21
N ASP A 47 -19.52 -40.81 39.57
CA ASP A 47 -18.72 -41.89 40.18
C ASP A 47 -17.67 -41.36 41.16
N ARG A 48 -17.42 -40.04 41.16
CA ARG A 48 -16.43 -39.36 41.99
C ARG A 48 -17.08 -38.35 42.92
N GLN A 49 -16.43 -38.06 44.06
CA GLN A 49 -16.91 -37.02 44.96
C GLN A 49 -16.82 -35.64 44.30
N THR A 50 -17.68 -34.72 44.77
CA THR A 50 -17.67 -33.32 44.35
C THR A 50 -16.30 -32.69 44.61
N ASN A 51 -15.80 -31.88 43.67
CA ASN A 51 -14.50 -31.19 43.72
C ASN A 51 -13.23 -32.06 43.79
N SER A 52 -13.32 -33.39 43.76
CA SER A 52 -12.15 -34.27 43.82
C SER A 52 -11.16 -34.05 42.64
N MET A 53 -11.63 -33.56 41.50
CA MET A 53 -10.77 -33.20 40.35
C MET A 53 -9.78 -32.06 40.66
N LEU A 54 -10.15 -31.11 41.53
CA LEU A 54 -9.29 -29.97 41.85
C LEU A 54 -8.07 -30.37 42.70
N GLU A 55 -8.18 -31.49 43.41
CA GLU A 55 -7.12 -32.03 44.27
C GLU A 55 -6.07 -32.82 43.47
N LYS A 56 -6.45 -33.33 42.29
CA LYS A 56 -5.62 -34.22 41.48
C LYS A 56 -4.97 -33.46 40.34
N HIS A 57 -3.69 -33.74 40.10
CA HIS A 57 -2.96 -33.21 38.96
C HIS A 57 -3.15 -34.15 37.77
N VAL A 58 -3.98 -33.73 36.80
CA VAL A 58 -4.23 -34.47 35.56
C VAL A 58 -3.71 -33.65 34.39
N ASP A 59 -2.91 -34.26 33.53
CA ASP A 59 -2.43 -33.65 32.30
C ASP A 59 -3.47 -33.85 31.19
N TYR A 60 -3.79 -32.77 30.48
CA TYR A 60 -4.71 -32.81 29.34
C TYR A 60 -4.31 -31.81 28.26
N ASP A 61 -4.64 -32.13 27.02
CA ASP A 61 -4.34 -31.28 25.88
C ASP A 61 -5.37 -30.15 25.74
N HIS A 62 -4.87 -28.96 25.40
CA HIS A 62 -5.70 -27.81 25.09
C HIS A 62 -5.82 -27.65 23.58
N GLY A 63 -7.06 -27.71 23.05
CA GLY A 63 -7.31 -27.62 21.60
C GLY A 63 -7.08 -26.25 20.96
N ARG A 64 -6.71 -25.21 21.73
CA ARG A 64 -6.47 -23.85 21.22
C ARG A 64 -5.28 -23.21 21.93
N ARG A 65 -4.59 -22.34 21.20
CA ARG A 65 -3.60 -21.44 21.80
C ARG A 65 -4.31 -20.41 22.67
N ILE A 66 -3.82 -20.25 23.90
CA ILE A 66 -4.30 -19.24 24.84
C ILE A 66 -3.86 -17.86 24.34
N ALA A 67 -4.74 -16.87 24.47
CA ALA A 67 -4.40 -15.49 24.17
C ALA A 67 -3.21 -15.04 25.04
N PRO A 68 -2.16 -14.43 24.46
CA PRO A 68 -1.00 -14.03 25.22
C PRO A 68 -1.37 -12.91 26.22
N LEU A 69 -0.97 -13.07 27.47
CA LEU A 69 -1.10 -12.03 28.49
C LEU A 69 -0.21 -10.82 28.13
N ILE A 70 -0.75 -9.60 28.22
CA ILE A 70 -0.01 -8.37 27.95
C ILE A 70 0.79 -8.01 29.22
N THR A 71 2.07 -8.34 29.21
CA THR A 71 3.03 -8.03 30.28
C THR A 71 3.86 -6.81 29.92
N LEU A 72 4.49 -6.18 30.92
CA LEU A 72 5.33 -4.99 30.73
C LEU A 72 6.49 -5.26 29.76
N ASP A 73 7.16 -6.40 29.85
CA ASP A 73 8.23 -6.79 28.92
C ASP A 73 7.77 -6.80 27.45
N LYS A 74 6.50 -7.16 27.20
CA LYS A 74 5.94 -7.18 25.84
C LYS A 74 5.67 -5.77 25.34
N THR A 75 5.17 -4.88 26.20
CA THR A 75 4.95 -3.48 25.84
C THR A 75 6.27 -2.76 25.58
N GLU A 76 7.29 -2.97 26.42
CA GLU A 76 8.63 -2.39 26.22
C GLU A 76 9.26 -2.82 24.89
N ARG A 77 9.13 -4.10 24.52
CA ARG A 77 9.61 -4.61 23.22
C ARG A 77 8.87 -3.98 22.04
N LEU A 78 7.55 -3.81 22.16
CA LEU A 78 6.74 -3.16 21.13
C LEU A 78 7.12 -1.68 20.98
N GLU A 79 7.30 -0.97 22.09
CA GLU A 79 7.71 0.44 22.08
C GLU A 79 9.10 0.62 21.48
N ALA A 80 10.06 -0.23 21.83
CA ALA A 80 11.39 -0.20 21.22
C ALA A 80 11.32 -0.37 19.69
N MET A 81 10.48 -1.30 19.21
CA MET A 81 10.26 -1.50 17.77
C MET A 81 9.62 -0.27 17.11
N ILE A 82 8.60 0.32 17.74
CA ILE A 82 7.92 1.52 17.22
C ILE A 82 8.90 2.69 17.16
N ILE A 83 9.68 2.92 18.22
CA ILE A 83 10.70 3.98 18.27
C ILE A 83 11.72 3.79 17.16
N GLN A 84 12.18 2.56 16.93
CA GLN A 84 13.13 2.26 15.86
C GLN A 84 12.51 2.58 14.48
N ARG A 85 11.26 2.17 14.21
CA ARG A 85 10.59 2.49 12.92
C ARG A 85 10.42 3.98 12.69
N ILE A 86 10.11 4.74 13.74
CA ILE A 86 10.02 6.20 13.66
C ILE A 86 11.39 6.81 13.33
N LYS A 87 12.46 6.32 13.97
CA LYS A 87 13.84 6.76 13.68
C LYS A 87 14.22 6.47 12.22
N ASP A 88 13.85 5.28 11.73
CA ASP A 88 14.13 4.82 10.37
C ASP A 88 13.19 5.43 9.31
N LYS A 89 12.12 6.13 9.75
CA LYS A 89 11.03 6.68 8.90
C LYS A 89 10.40 5.63 7.98
N ALA A 90 10.35 4.38 8.44
CA ALA A 90 9.80 3.24 7.71
C ALA A 90 8.32 3.06 8.06
N PHE A 91 7.46 3.79 7.34
CA PHE A 91 6.01 3.74 7.51
C PHE A 91 5.36 2.98 6.35
N ASP A 92 4.43 2.09 6.68
CA ASP A 92 3.66 1.29 5.71
C ASP A 92 2.36 2.01 5.27
N ASP A 93 2.33 3.35 5.37
CA ASP A 93 1.16 4.15 5.02
C ASP A 93 0.88 4.10 3.51
N VAL A 94 -0.40 4.11 3.13
CA VAL A 94 -0.80 4.13 1.71
C VAL A 94 -0.53 5.51 1.11
N GLU A 95 0.32 5.56 0.08
CA GLU A 95 0.55 6.79 -0.68
C GLU A 95 -0.71 7.20 -1.46
N ARG A 96 -1.06 8.50 -1.39
CA ARG A 96 -2.13 9.05 -2.23
C ARG A 96 -1.71 8.93 -3.69
N LYS A 97 -2.54 8.26 -4.48
CA LYS A 97 -2.38 8.23 -5.94
C LYS A 97 -2.79 9.60 -6.48
N ASP A 98 -1.81 10.36 -6.96
CA ASP A 98 -2.09 11.57 -7.72
C ASP A 98 -2.95 11.19 -8.92
N ARG A 99 -4.11 11.83 -9.05
CA ARG A 99 -4.79 11.88 -10.35
C ARG A 99 -3.90 12.70 -11.26
N ASP A 100 -3.69 12.24 -12.50
CA ASP A 100 -3.06 13.08 -13.51
C ASP A 100 -3.80 14.42 -13.48
N GLN A 101 -3.08 15.51 -13.20
CA GLN A 101 -3.72 16.81 -13.13
C GLN A 101 -4.15 17.17 -14.55
N ASP A 102 -5.46 17.11 -14.81
CA ASP A 102 -6.09 17.66 -16.02
C ASP A 102 -5.89 19.17 -16.14
N THR A 103 -5.26 19.82 -15.16
CA THR A 103 -4.90 21.23 -15.25
C THR A 103 -3.70 21.38 -16.18
N ALA A 104 -3.97 21.86 -17.41
CA ALA A 104 -2.95 22.32 -18.33
C ALA A 104 -1.95 23.22 -17.58
N ARG A 105 -0.71 22.74 -17.50
CA ARG A 105 0.43 23.38 -16.83
C ARG A 105 0.57 24.83 -17.29
N SER A 106 0.02 25.77 -16.53
CA SER A 106 0.02 27.24 -16.74
C SER A 106 -0.25 27.72 -18.19
N TYR A 107 -1.37 28.41 -18.40
CA TYR A 107 -1.76 29.01 -19.70
C TYR A 107 -0.69 29.90 -20.37
N ARG A 108 0.26 30.42 -19.58
CA ARG A 108 1.39 31.19 -20.09
C ARG A 108 2.58 30.27 -20.28
N VAL A 109 2.86 29.88 -21.52
CA VAL A 109 4.18 29.36 -21.87
C VAL A 109 5.19 30.44 -21.47
N PRO A 110 6.16 30.17 -20.57
CA PRO A 110 7.21 31.14 -20.31
C PRO A 110 7.97 31.31 -21.62
N LEU A 111 7.83 32.49 -22.24
CA LEU A 111 8.58 32.87 -23.42
C LEU A 111 10.05 32.94 -23.01
N GLN A 112 10.78 31.83 -23.15
CA GLN A 112 12.21 31.83 -22.95
C GLN A 112 12.83 32.37 -24.23
N GLU A 113 13.22 33.65 -24.22
CA GLU A 113 14.09 34.27 -25.22
C GLU A 113 15.50 33.68 -25.14
N LYS A 114 15.63 32.38 -25.36
CA LYS A 114 16.93 31.76 -25.60
C LYS A 114 17.10 31.71 -27.10
N ILE A 115 18.15 32.35 -27.59
CA ILE A 115 18.63 32.24 -28.97
C ILE A 115 18.70 30.74 -29.30
N SER A 116 17.85 30.28 -30.21
CA SER A 116 17.77 28.87 -30.56
C SER A 116 19.10 28.46 -31.17
N LYS A 117 19.69 27.37 -30.65
CA LYS A 117 20.93 26.80 -31.21
C LYS A 117 20.73 26.16 -32.59
N LYS A 118 19.48 25.99 -33.03
CA LYS A 118 19.10 25.39 -34.31
C LYS A 118 19.07 26.44 -35.39
N SER A 119 19.50 26.05 -36.59
CA SER A 119 19.37 26.90 -37.77
C SER A 119 17.90 27.02 -38.19
N LEU A 120 17.56 28.10 -38.89
CA LEU A 120 16.20 28.31 -39.40
C LEU A 120 15.75 27.15 -40.31
N ALA A 121 16.66 26.61 -41.12
CA ALA A 121 16.40 25.47 -42.01
C ALA A 121 16.03 24.19 -41.24
N GLU A 122 16.74 23.89 -40.15
CA GLU A 122 16.49 22.73 -39.29
C GLU A 122 15.12 22.83 -38.59
N VAL A 123 14.73 24.04 -38.15
CA VAL A 123 13.39 24.28 -37.58
C VAL A 123 12.29 24.02 -38.63
N TYR A 124 12.49 24.47 -39.86
CA TYR A 124 11.55 24.21 -40.95
C TYR A 124 11.49 22.72 -41.32
N GLU A 125 12.62 22.03 -41.34
CA GLU A 125 12.68 20.58 -41.58
C GLU A 125 11.93 19.81 -40.50
N GLU A 126 12.16 20.11 -39.23
CA GLU A 126 11.44 19.49 -38.11
C GLU A 126 9.94 19.78 -38.16
N GLN A 127 9.53 21.02 -38.47
CA GLN A 127 8.12 21.37 -38.64
C GLN A 127 7.49 20.63 -39.82
N TYR A 128 8.22 20.43 -40.91
CA TYR A 128 7.77 19.68 -42.07
C TYR A 128 7.61 18.18 -41.76
N GLN A 129 8.58 17.57 -41.09
CA GLN A 129 8.52 16.19 -40.63
C GLN A 129 7.37 15.98 -39.62
N GLN A 130 7.15 16.92 -38.70
CA GLN A 130 6.01 16.89 -37.77
C GLN A 130 4.67 17.04 -38.48
N LYS A 131 4.59 17.89 -39.52
CA LYS A 131 3.39 17.99 -40.37
C LYS A 131 3.13 16.67 -41.10
N ASN A 132 4.18 15.96 -41.53
CA ASN A 132 4.11 14.67 -42.22
C ASN A 132 3.79 13.49 -41.31
N ASN A 133 3.81 13.64 -39.98
CA ASN A 133 3.24 12.68 -39.03
C ASN A 133 1.70 12.67 -39.06
N LEU A 134 1.13 12.59 -40.26
CA LEU A 134 -0.30 12.56 -40.53
C LEU A 134 -0.93 11.28 -39.99
N ARG A 135 -0.17 10.17 -39.89
CA ARG A 135 -0.66 8.87 -39.41
C ARG A 135 -1.37 8.97 -38.05
N ALA A 136 -0.77 9.67 -37.09
CA ALA A 136 -1.37 9.85 -35.76
C ALA A 136 -2.65 10.70 -35.80
N LYS A 137 -2.67 11.74 -36.65
CA LYS A 137 -3.86 12.58 -36.84
C LYS A 137 -5.00 11.80 -37.51
N TYR A 138 -4.69 11.03 -38.56
CA TYR A 138 -5.67 10.18 -39.24
C TYR A 138 -6.28 9.14 -38.30
N ILE A 139 -5.46 8.46 -37.50
CA ILE A 139 -5.94 7.52 -36.49
C ILE A 139 -6.87 8.22 -35.49
N CYS A 140 -6.54 9.43 -35.04
CA CYS A 140 -7.38 10.19 -34.12
C CYS A 140 -8.74 10.54 -34.74
N VAL A 141 -8.78 10.97 -36.00
CA VAL A 141 -10.01 11.30 -36.72
C VAL A 141 -10.90 10.07 -36.91
N VAL A 142 -10.31 8.93 -37.33
CA VAL A 142 -11.04 7.67 -37.51
C VAL A 142 -11.59 7.16 -36.17
N LEU A 143 -10.79 7.22 -35.11
CA LEU A 143 -11.24 6.86 -33.77
C LEU A 143 -12.37 7.76 -33.29
N MET A 144 -12.26 9.08 -33.46
CA MET A 144 -13.32 10.03 -33.08
C MET A 144 -14.63 9.68 -33.78
N PHE A 145 -14.60 9.48 -35.12
CA PHE A 145 -15.77 9.09 -35.90
C PHE A 145 -16.38 7.76 -35.44
N TRP A 146 -15.54 6.76 -35.18
CA TRP A 146 -16.00 5.46 -34.73
C TRP A 146 -16.63 5.54 -33.33
N PHE A 147 -16.07 6.33 -32.42
CA PHE A 147 -16.66 6.59 -31.11
C PHE A 147 -18.01 7.31 -31.20
N THR A 148 -18.20 8.24 -32.14
CA THR A 148 -19.52 8.89 -32.35
C THR A 148 -20.57 7.87 -32.80
N VAL A 149 -20.22 7.00 -33.75
CA VAL A 149 -21.12 5.94 -34.22
C VAL A 149 -21.43 4.95 -33.10
N LEU A 150 -20.42 4.52 -32.34
CA LEU A 150 -20.60 3.60 -31.23
C LEU A 150 -21.45 4.20 -30.09
N ASN A 151 -21.27 5.48 -29.77
CA ASN A 151 -22.06 6.18 -28.77
C ASN A 151 -23.52 6.35 -29.22
N SER A 152 -23.76 6.66 -30.50
CA SER A 152 -25.11 6.75 -31.06
C SER A 152 -25.83 5.40 -31.07
N LEU A 153 -25.08 4.30 -31.27
CA LEU A 153 -25.66 2.95 -31.31
C LEU A 153 -25.89 2.37 -29.92
N SER A 154 -24.97 2.62 -28.98
CA SER A 154 -24.97 1.94 -27.69
C SER A 154 -25.86 2.58 -26.63
N ASN A 155 -26.39 3.80 -26.79
CA ASN A 155 -27.12 4.53 -25.74
C ASN A 155 -26.36 4.60 -24.38
N VAL A 156 -25.06 4.26 -24.36
CA VAL A 156 -24.24 4.28 -23.15
C VAL A 156 -23.62 5.66 -23.03
N PHE A 157 -24.02 6.41 -22.01
CA PHE A 157 -23.38 7.66 -21.58
C PHE A 157 -22.03 7.35 -20.91
N GLY A 158 -21.07 6.82 -21.68
CA GLY A 158 -19.69 6.71 -21.24
C GLY A 158 -19.08 8.10 -21.17
N TYR A 159 -18.81 8.59 -19.95
CA TYR A 159 -18.11 9.85 -19.75
C TYR A 159 -16.74 9.78 -20.44
N LEU A 160 -16.58 10.54 -21.51
CA LEU A 160 -15.30 10.72 -22.18
C LEU A 160 -14.30 11.25 -21.15
N GLN A 161 -13.07 10.72 -21.20
CA GLN A 161 -11.97 11.23 -20.39
C GLN A 161 -11.80 12.71 -20.73
N VAL A 162 -12.00 13.59 -19.76
CA VAL A 162 -11.84 15.03 -19.93
C VAL A 162 -10.39 15.30 -20.23
N ARG A 163 -10.10 15.79 -21.45
CA ARG A 163 -8.76 16.23 -21.81
C ARG A 163 -8.67 17.73 -21.53
N PRO A 164 -7.56 18.23 -20.97
CA PRO A 164 -7.31 19.67 -20.95
C PRO A 164 -7.27 20.22 -22.37
N GLU A 165 -8.26 21.02 -22.73
CA GLU A 165 -8.26 21.82 -23.97
C GLU A 165 -7.98 23.28 -23.62
N ILE A 166 -7.05 23.90 -24.34
CA ILE A 166 -6.70 25.31 -24.14
C ILE A 166 -7.50 26.13 -25.15
N THR A 167 -8.46 26.93 -24.65
CA THR A 167 -9.18 27.90 -25.46
C THR A 167 -8.63 29.30 -25.20
N ILE A 168 -8.29 30.02 -26.27
CA ILE A 168 -7.84 31.41 -26.20
C ILE A 168 -9.07 32.28 -26.47
N VAL A 169 -9.51 33.04 -25.45
CA VAL A 169 -10.67 33.94 -25.54
C VAL A 169 -10.17 35.38 -25.69
N ASN A 170 -10.71 36.10 -26.67
CA ASN A 170 -10.42 37.51 -26.88
C ASN A 170 -11.37 38.39 -26.04
N ASN A 171 -10.88 39.54 -25.56
CA ASN A 171 -11.72 40.51 -24.84
C ASN A 171 -12.68 41.22 -25.82
N MET A 172 -13.90 40.73 -25.92
CA MET A 172 -14.99 41.29 -26.72
C MET A 172 -16.29 41.25 -25.91
N ALA A 173 -17.28 42.06 -26.29
CA ALA A 173 -18.60 42.05 -25.64
C ALA A 173 -19.22 40.65 -25.74
N SER A 174 -19.80 40.14 -24.65
CA SER A 174 -20.36 38.79 -24.54
C SER A 174 -21.37 38.49 -25.63
N LEU A 175 -22.26 39.43 -25.88
CA LEU A 175 -23.33 39.31 -26.86
C LEU A 175 -22.82 39.12 -28.30
N ARG A 176 -21.65 39.67 -28.66
CA ARG A 176 -21.04 39.44 -29.99
C ARG A 176 -20.63 37.98 -30.20
N LYS A 177 -20.46 37.21 -29.13
CA LYS A 177 -20.16 35.78 -29.19
C LYS A 177 -21.45 34.94 -29.31
N GLU A 178 -22.57 35.46 -28.84
CA GLU A 178 -23.83 34.74 -28.71
C GLU A 178 -24.75 34.95 -29.91
N GLU A 179 -24.99 36.21 -30.29
CA GLU A 179 -26.02 36.55 -31.29
C GLU A 179 -25.55 37.59 -32.30
N VAL A 180 -26.07 37.48 -33.53
CA VAL A 180 -25.91 38.47 -34.59
C VAL A 180 -27.29 39.02 -34.92
N GLY A 181 -27.68 40.11 -34.26
CA GLY A 181 -28.99 40.73 -34.43
C GLY A 181 -28.94 42.25 -34.30
N PRO A 182 -29.83 43.00 -34.98
CA PRO A 182 -29.82 44.47 -34.97
C PRO A 182 -30.23 45.10 -33.62
N MET A 183 -30.86 44.33 -32.73
CA MET A 183 -31.26 44.76 -31.38
C MET A 183 -30.26 44.32 -30.29
N ALA A 184 -29.16 43.69 -30.69
CA ALA A 184 -28.20 43.12 -29.77
C ALA A 184 -27.25 44.21 -29.25
N SER A 185 -27.55 44.79 -28.09
CA SER A 185 -26.65 45.71 -27.36
C SER A 185 -26.59 45.39 -25.88
N THR A 186 -25.44 44.89 -25.42
CA THR A 186 -25.07 44.80 -24.00
C THR A 186 -23.64 45.31 -23.80
N GLU A 187 -23.35 45.88 -22.64
CA GLU A 187 -22.04 46.47 -22.30
C GLU A 187 -21.08 45.47 -21.62
N GLU A 188 -21.53 44.24 -21.36
CA GLU A 188 -20.76 43.24 -20.63
C GLU A 188 -19.64 42.63 -21.49
N MET A 189 -18.43 42.56 -20.94
CA MET A 189 -17.23 42.03 -21.61
C MET A 189 -16.97 40.58 -21.17
N LEU A 190 -16.45 39.75 -22.08
CA LEU A 190 -16.18 38.32 -21.80
C LEU A 190 -15.08 38.06 -20.76
N VAL A 191 -14.11 38.96 -20.63
CA VAL A 191 -12.92 38.78 -19.80
C VAL A 191 -13.13 39.49 -18.46
N ALA A 192 -12.91 38.78 -17.36
CA ALA A 192 -13.07 39.36 -16.03
C ALA A 192 -12.02 40.46 -15.77
N PRO A 193 -12.33 41.50 -14.97
CA PRO A 193 -11.34 42.53 -14.62
C PRO A 193 -10.04 41.97 -14.03
N GLU A 194 -10.10 40.86 -13.28
CA GLU A 194 -8.93 40.18 -12.71
C GLU A 194 -8.02 39.50 -13.75
N GLU A 195 -8.58 39.10 -14.89
CA GLU A 195 -7.84 38.51 -16.01
C GLU A 195 -7.14 39.60 -16.85
N VAL A 196 -7.79 40.76 -17.01
CA VAL A 196 -7.19 41.96 -17.63
C VAL A 196 -6.06 42.50 -16.75
N LYS A 197 -6.33 42.68 -15.45
CA LYS A 197 -5.35 43.13 -14.47
C LYS A 197 -5.50 42.35 -13.17
N ARG A 198 -4.46 41.59 -12.83
CA ARG A 198 -4.39 40.90 -11.53
C ARG A 198 -4.42 41.93 -10.41
N HIS A 199 -5.26 41.69 -9.41
CA HIS A 199 -5.26 42.52 -8.21
C HIS A 199 -3.94 42.32 -7.45
N GLU A 200 -3.22 43.42 -7.22
CA GLU A 200 -2.07 43.41 -6.33
C GLU A 200 -2.58 43.38 -4.89
N LYS A 201 -2.20 42.34 -4.14
CA LYS A 201 -2.66 42.18 -2.75
C LYS A 201 -1.89 43.14 -1.85
N GLY A 202 -2.59 44.19 -1.39
CA GLY A 202 -2.09 45.17 -0.44
C GLY A 202 -1.65 46.48 -1.12
N GLU A 203 -1.30 47.46 -0.30
CA GLU A 203 -0.80 48.74 -0.78
C GLU A 203 0.57 48.56 -1.46
N ILE A 204 0.73 49.18 -2.63
CA ILE A 204 1.98 49.20 -3.37
C ILE A 204 2.93 50.13 -2.61
N LYS A 205 3.93 49.56 -1.93
CA LYS A 205 4.95 50.32 -1.20
C LYS A 205 6.32 50.21 -1.87
N GLY A 206 6.96 51.36 -2.07
CA GLY A 206 8.36 51.44 -2.51
C GLY A 206 9.32 50.80 -1.51
N SER A 207 10.58 50.56 -1.89
CA SER A 207 11.61 50.04 -0.97
C SER A 207 11.83 50.97 0.23
N ASP A 208 11.74 52.27 -0.03
CA ASP A 208 12.13 53.33 0.91
C ASP A 208 11.01 53.61 1.92
N GLU A 209 9.76 53.34 1.52
CA GLU A 209 8.56 53.47 2.34
C GLU A 209 8.32 52.24 3.24
N ARG A 210 9.08 51.16 3.05
CA ARG A 210 8.92 49.93 3.85
C ARG A 210 9.51 50.10 5.24
N GLY A 211 8.66 50.04 6.25
CA GLY A 211 9.06 49.93 7.65
C GLY A 211 9.79 48.62 7.98
N SER A 212 10.41 48.57 9.16
CA SER A 212 11.12 47.37 9.66
C SER A 212 10.20 46.14 9.74
N THR A 213 8.96 46.33 10.16
CA THR A 213 7.93 45.27 10.28
C THR A 213 7.59 44.65 8.93
N ASP A 214 7.41 45.47 7.90
CA ASP A 214 7.11 45.04 6.53
C ASP A 214 8.29 44.25 5.93
N ARG A 215 9.53 44.72 6.12
CA ARG A 215 10.74 44.00 5.70
C ARG A 215 10.88 42.63 6.39
N ALA A 216 10.62 42.57 7.70
CA ALA A 216 10.67 41.31 8.44
C ALA A 216 9.59 40.32 7.97
N ARG A 217 8.37 40.80 7.70
CA ARG A 217 7.28 39.99 7.14
C ARG A 217 7.64 39.46 5.74
N GLU A 218 8.18 40.32 4.87
CA GLU A 218 8.63 39.93 3.53
C GLU A 218 9.74 38.87 3.61
N ARG A 219 10.71 39.03 4.52
CA ARG A 219 11.77 38.03 4.76
C ARG A 219 11.21 36.68 5.18
N ARG A 220 10.21 36.67 6.09
CA ARG A 220 9.54 35.43 6.52
C ARG A 220 8.83 34.75 5.35
N LYS A 221 8.09 35.52 4.53
CA LYS A 221 7.43 34.99 3.33
C LYS A 221 8.43 34.40 2.32
N LYS A 222 9.52 35.11 2.05
CA LYS A 222 10.59 34.62 1.15
C LYS A 222 11.26 33.36 1.70
N LYS A 223 11.50 33.28 3.02
CA LYS A 223 12.04 32.09 3.67
C LYS A 223 11.10 30.88 3.51
N VAL A 224 9.81 31.05 3.79
CA VAL A 224 8.82 29.97 3.62
C VAL A 224 8.80 29.46 2.18
N HIS A 225 8.73 30.37 1.20
CA HIS A 225 8.74 29.98 -0.21
C HIS A 225 10.05 29.27 -0.62
N LEU A 226 11.19 29.69 -0.07
CA LEU A 226 12.47 29.03 -0.32
C LEU A 226 12.52 27.63 0.31
N ASP A 227 12.05 27.49 1.55
CA ASP A 227 11.99 26.22 2.27
C ASP A 227 11.05 25.24 1.54
N ASP A 228 9.88 25.68 1.10
CA ASP A 228 8.93 24.88 0.30
C ASP A 228 9.56 24.41 -1.02
N PHE A 229 10.25 25.32 -1.73
CA PHE A 229 10.95 24.99 -2.97
C PHE A 229 12.06 23.95 -2.75
N GLN A 230 12.84 24.09 -1.68
CA GLN A 230 13.89 23.13 -1.32
C GLN A 230 13.30 21.77 -0.95
N ASN A 231 12.25 21.74 -0.13
CA ASN A 231 11.54 20.52 0.25
C ASN A 231 10.99 19.78 -0.97
N HIS A 232 10.34 20.50 -1.89
CA HIS A 232 9.82 19.93 -3.13
C HIS A 232 10.94 19.36 -4.02
N ARG A 233 12.11 20.01 -4.06
CA ARG A 233 13.29 19.53 -4.79
C ARG A 233 13.89 18.28 -4.17
N ILE A 234 13.96 18.20 -2.84
CA ILE A 234 14.45 17.03 -2.10
C ILE A 234 13.51 15.85 -2.30
N LEU A 235 12.19 16.07 -2.16
CA LEU A 235 11.17 15.05 -2.38
C LEU A 235 11.22 14.49 -3.80
N ASN A 236 11.30 15.36 -4.81
CA ASN A 236 11.45 14.93 -6.20
C ASN A 236 12.74 14.12 -6.43
N ARG A 237 13.84 14.47 -5.75
CA ARG A 237 15.10 13.73 -5.83
C ARG A 237 14.99 12.34 -5.20
N GLN A 238 14.29 12.23 -4.07
CA GLN A 238 14.01 10.95 -3.39
C GLN A 238 13.13 10.05 -4.26
N LYS A 239 11.99 10.56 -4.74
CA LYS A 239 11.11 9.83 -5.69
C LYS A 239 11.88 9.32 -6.90
N ARG A 240 12.78 10.13 -7.48
CA ARG A 240 13.63 9.71 -8.61
C ARG A 240 14.62 8.61 -8.26
N ARG A 241 15.21 8.63 -7.05
CA ARG A 241 16.11 7.58 -6.56
C ARG A 241 15.35 6.28 -6.34
N GLU A 242 14.20 6.34 -5.67
CA GLU A 242 13.33 5.18 -5.45
C GLU A 242 12.84 4.55 -6.77
N LEU A 243 12.45 5.37 -7.75
CA LEU A 243 12.12 4.92 -9.10
C LEU A 243 13.31 4.22 -9.77
N ALA A 244 14.53 4.75 -9.62
CA ALA A 244 15.74 4.13 -10.15
C ALA A 244 16.04 2.79 -9.47
N GLU A 245 15.91 2.71 -8.14
CA GLU A 245 16.09 1.46 -7.39
C GLU A 245 15.03 0.41 -7.74
N ARG A 246 13.76 0.81 -7.90
CA ARG A 246 12.68 -0.09 -8.38
C ARG A 246 12.98 -0.63 -9.77
N LYS A 247 13.51 0.21 -10.69
CA LYS A 247 13.95 -0.22 -12.02
C LYS A 247 15.10 -1.23 -11.96
N VAL A 248 16.10 -0.99 -11.11
CA VAL A 248 17.23 -1.92 -10.91
C VAL A 248 16.77 -3.26 -10.34
N LYS A 249 15.89 -3.25 -9.31
CA LYS A 249 15.30 -4.47 -8.74
C LYS A 249 14.47 -5.25 -9.76
N ASN A 250 13.64 -4.57 -10.55
CA ASN A 250 12.85 -5.23 -11.61
C ASN A 250 13.72 -5.75 -12.76
N GLY A 251 14.81 -5.06 -13.11
CA GLY A 251 15.80 -5.52 -14.09
C GLY A 251 16.50 -6.82 -13.66
N LYS A 252 16.94 -6.91 -12.39
CA LYS A 252 17.51 -8.14 -11.82
C LYS A 252 16.50 -9.29 -11.80
N ARG A 253 15.23 -9.05 -11.46
CA ARG A 253 14.18 -10.08 -11.51
C ARG A 253 13.91 -10.59 -12.92
N ARG A 254 14.06 -9.74 -13.94
CA ARG A 254 13.95 -10.12 -15.35
C ARG A 254 15.17 -10.92 -15.83
N SER A 255 16.39 -10.54 -15.45
CA SER A 255 17.60 -11.30 -15.81
C SER A 255 17.66 -12.68 -15.14
N LEU A 256 17.09 -12.83 -13.93
CA LEU A 256 16.98 -14.12 -13.25
C LEU A 256 15.91 -15.05 -13.86
N LYS A 257 14.97 -14.52 -14.64
CA LYS A 257 13.92 -15.29 -15.36
C LYS A 257 14.27 -15.59 -16.82
N ALA A 258 15.30 -14.93 -17.37
CA ALA A 258 15.85 -15.33 -18.65
C ALA A 258 16.63 -16.62 -18.44
N VAL A 259 16.02 -17.75 -18.77
CA VAL A 259 16.72 -19.03 -18.89
C VAL A 259 17.85 -18.82 -19.89
N ASN A 260 19.07 -19.15 -19.48
CA ASN A 260 20.25 -19.09 -20.35
C ASN A 260 20.16 -20.23 -21.37
N VAL A 261 19.31 -20.06 -22.39
CA VAL A 261 19.18 -21.01 -23.49
C VAL A 261 20.43 -20.86 -24.34
N LYS A 262 21.30 -21.87 -24.30
CA LYS A 262 22.44 -21.96 -25.23
C LYS A 262 21.88 -21.95 -26.65
N SER A 263 22.47 -21.15 -27.53
CA SER A 263 21.99 -20.87 -28.90
C SER A 263 21.62 -22.14 -29.68
N THR A 264 22.28 -23.27 -29.43
CA THR A 264 22.04 -24.56 -30.07
C THR A 264 20.64 -25.13 -29.81
N ASN A 265 20.06 -24.90 -28.63
CA ASN A 265 18.74 -25.43 -28.29
C ASN A 265 17.61 -24.51 -28.79
N PHE A 266 17.88 -23.20 -28.88
CA PHE A 266 16.95 -22.22 -29.44
C PHE A 266 16.63 -22.52 -30.91
N PHE A 267 17.64 -22.85 -31.73
CA PHE A 267 17.41 -23.14 -33.14
C PHE A 267 16.70 -24.47 -33.39
N LYS A 268 16.81 -25.44 -32.46
CA LYS A 268 16.06 -26.71 -32.54
C LYS A 268 14.58 -26.51 -32.25
N GLU A 269 14.24 -25.81 -31.16
CA GLU A 269 12.84 -25.46 -30.86
C GLU A 269 12.22 -24.62 -31.99
N LEU A 270 12.98 -23.67 -32.56
CA LEU A 270 12.50 -22.85 -33.67
C LEU A 270 12.25 -23.67 -34.95
N GLN A 271 13.08 -24.69 -35.22
CA GLN A 271 12.85 -25.63 -36.31
C GLN A 271 11.61 -26.49 -36.06
N GLU A 272 11.42 -27.00 -34.85
CA GLU A 272 10.25 -27.81 -34.49
C GLU A 272 8.96 -26.99 -34.61
N THR A 273 8.93 -25.75 -34.12
CA THR A 273 7.76 -24.87 -34.27
C THR A 273 7.47 -24.51 -35.72
N ALA A 274 8.51 -24.28 -36.54
CA ALA A 274 8.32 -24.00 -37.96
C ALA A 274 7.80 -25.24 -38.71
N MET A 275 8.19 -26.45 -38.30
CA MET A 275 7.66 -27.69 -38.87
C MET A 275 6.22 -27.98 -38.43
N GLU A 276 5.84 -27.62 -37.20
CA GLU A 276 4.44 -27.70 -36.73
C GLU A 276 3.52 -26.73 -37.49
N GLU A 277 3.95 -25.50 -37.73
CA GLU A 277 3.17 -24.52 -38.51
C GLU A 277 2.98 -24.98 -39.96
N VAL A 278 4.00 -25.60 -40.57
CA VAL A 278 3.90 -26.17 -41.93
C VAL A 278 2.91 -27.34 -41.98
N ASN A 279 2.86 -28.18 -40.94
CA ASN A 279 1.90 -29.29 -40.86
C ASN A 279 0.45 -28.83 -40.63
N LEU A 280 0.24 -27.70 -39.95
CA LEU A 280 -1.09 -27.10 -39.76
C LEU A 280 -1.65 -26.44 -41.03
N VAL A 281 -0.79 -26.12 -42.01
CA VAL A 281 -1.19 -25.54 -43.30
C VAL A 281 -1.59 -26.61 -44.34
N PHE A 282 -1.28 -27.89 -44.07
CA PHE A 282 -1.57 -29.02 -44.96
C PHE A 282 -2.77 -29.89 -44.51
N ILE A 283 -3.56 -29.42 -43.54
CA ILE A 283 -4.88 -29.96 -43.15
C ILE A 283 -5.92 -28.89 -43.45
#